data_AF-M3GEM4-F1
#
_entry.id   AF-M3GEM4-F1
#
_cell.length_a   1.000
_cell.length_b   1.000
_cell.length_c   1.000
_cell.angle_alpha   90.00
_cell.angle_beta   90.00
_cell.angle_gamma   90.00
#
_symmetry.space_group_name_H-M   'P 1'
#
loop_
_entity.id
_entity.type
_entity.pdbx_description
1 polymer ?
#
loop_
_entity_poly.entity_id
_entity_poly.type
_entity_poly.pdbx_seq_one_letter_code
_entity_poly.pdbx_strand_id
1 'polypeptide(L)'
;MDVSYAEIKIPRIVIAGTASGVGKTTVVLALTQAFQKRGFKVATFKCGPDYLDPTYHFRTTGKTCHNLDGWLMGKQSVLNVFHKACHNADIAIIEGTMGLFDGHSPNSEAGSTAEIAKWIASPVLVVVDASGMARTISAILKGLKTFDPDLNLAGAFTNFIGSKSHTQLLREASSEIPILGGFSKHPQQAFPERHLGLYSASKENLSEEKLIFWGEEGEEQLEINSVLKIADSAPKISIPASKIKTISSRCKIGISMDSAFHFYYEENLMLLREAGAELVFFSPIDDFRLPQVDGLYIGGGYPELFASALSKNESLLNDIREFSYKKRPIYAECGGLMYLSKKSGSFRENPIRWRA
;
A
#
# COMPACT_ATOMS: atom_id res chain seq x y z
N MET A 1 -14.94 -27.86 8.78
CA MET A 1 -14.05 -28.12 7.63
C MET A 1 -12.64 -27.88 8.12
N ASP A 2 -11.79 -28.90 8.17
CA ASP A 2 -10.40 -28.76 8.61
C ASP A 2 -9.65 -27.90 7.59
N VAL A 3 -9.29 -26.69 8.01
CA VAL A 3 -8.38 -25.84 7.24
C VAL A 3 -6.98 -26.40 7.48
N SER A 4 -6.37 -26.99 6.45
CA SER A 4 -4.95 -27.36 6.51
C SER A 4 -4.10 -26.10 6.60
N TYR A 5 -3.02 -26.13 7.38
CA TYR A 5 -2.08 -25.02 7.51
C TYR A 5 -0.71 -25.40 6.94
N ALA A 6 -0.02 -24.43 6.34
CA ALA A 6 1.37 -24.54 5.91
C ALA A 6 2.26 -23.63 6.77
N GLU A 7 3.46 -24.08 7.12
CA GLU A 7 4.47 -23.20 7.72
C GLU A 7 5.34 -22.57 6.63
N ILE A 8 5.54 -21.26 6.70
CA ILE A 8 6.52 -20.58 5.87
C ILE A 8 7.58 -19.88 6.72
N LYS A 9 8.82 -19.87 6.21
CA LYS A 9 9.90 -19.02 6.72
C LYS A 9 10.30 -18.07 5.59
N ILE A 10 10.05 -16.79 5.79
CA ILE A 10 10.55 -15.72 4.93
C ILE A 10 11.06 -14.57 5.82
N PRO A 11 12.27 -14.04 5.56
CA PRO A 11 12.72 -12.80 6.18
C PRO A 11 11.71 -11.69 5.96
N ARG A 12 11.33 -10.99 7.02
CA ARG A 12 10.31 -9.94 6.90
C ARG A 12 10.47 -8.86 7.95
N ILE A 13 10.08 -7.64 7.58
CA ILE A 13 10.13 -6.50 8.48
C ILE A 13 8.95 -5.56 8.23
N VAL A 14 8.38 -5.06 9.33
CA VAL A 14 7.38 -4.00 9.30
C VAL A 14 8.09 -2.67 9.58
N ILE A 15 7.90 -1.70 8.69
CA ILE A 15 8.36 -0.33 8.84
C ILE A 15 7.18 0.52 9.31
N ALA A 16 7.11 0.78 10.60
CA ALA A 16 6.05 1.59 11.22
C ALA A 16 6.51 3.05 11.39
N GLY A 17 5.64 3.91 11.92
CA GLY A 17 5.97 5.29 12.24
C GLY A 17 5.43 5.67 13.61
N THR A 18 5.98 6.74 14.21
CA THR A 18 5.35 7.36 15.39
C THR A 18 4.08 8.13 15.05
N ALA A 19 3.94 8.55 13.79
CA ALA A 19 2.77 9.24 13.25
C ALA A 19 2.74 9.16 11.71
N SER A 20 1.69 9.73 11.11
CA SER A 20 1.69 10.09 9.68
C SER A 20 2.77 11.14 9.37
N GLY A 21 3.29 11.15 8.13
CA GLY A 21 4.25 12.19 7.68
C GLY A 21 5.69 12.05 8.19
N VAL A 22 6.01 11.06 9.03
CA VAL A 22 7.38 10.84 9.54
C VAL A 22 8.36 10.28 8.49
N GLY A 23 7.88 9.98 7.27
CA GLY A 23 8.68 9.49 6.14
C GLY A 23 8.87 7.97 6.08
N LYS A 24 7.86 7.19 6.50
CA LYS A 24 7.83 5.72 6.35
C LYS A 24 8.10 5.30 4.90
N THR A 25 7.37 5.87 3.96
CA THR A 25 7.48 5.57 2.53
C THR A 25 8.90 5.77 2.03
N THR A 26 9.54 6.90 2.36
CA THR A 26 10.94 7.16 2.02
C THR A 26 11.87 6.07 2.52
N VAL A 27 11.75 5.67 3.78
CA VAL A 27 12.56 4.58 4.37
C VAL A 27 12.30 3.26 3.65
N VAL A 28 11.04 2.92 3.37
CA VAL A 28 10.71 1.67 2.68
C VAL A 28 11.25 1.64 1.26
N LEU A 29 11.13 2.73 0.50
CA LEU A 29 11.67 2.81 -0.87
C LEU A 29 13.20 2.74 -0.87
N ALA A 30 13.86 3.41 0.06
CA ALA A 30 15.31 3.37 0.22
C ALA A 30 15.81 1.96 0.53
N LEU A 31 15.19 1.28 1.51
CA LEU A 31 15.49 -0.11 1.85
C LEU A 31 15.24 -1.04 0.68
N THR A 32 14.09 -0.89 0.01
CA THR A 32 13.71 -1.74 -1.13
C THR A 32 14.75 -1.66 -2.24
N GLN A 33 15.17 -0.46 -2.62
CA GLN A 33 16.19 -0.27 -3.65
C GLN A 33 17.56 -0.80 -3.23
N ALA A 34 17.98 -0.56 -1.98
CA ALA A 34 19.23 -1.10 -1.45
C ALA A 34 19.23 -2.64 -1.53
N PHE A 35 18.14 -3.30 -1.11
CA PHE A 35 18.00 -4.75 -1.23
C PHE A 35 18.00 -5.23 -2.69
N GLN A 36 17.28 -4.56 -3.60
CA GLN A 36 17.28 -4.93 -5.02
C GLN A 36 18.65 -4.76 -5.67
N LYS A 37 19.38 -3.69 -5.34
CA LYS A 37 20.77 -3.47 -5.80
C LYS A 37 21.71 -4.58 -5.33
N ARG A 38 21.42 -5.18 -4.17
CA ARG A 38 22.11 -6.35 -3.61
C ARG A 38 21.57 -7.69 -4.14
N GLY A 39 20.65 -7.68 -5.09
CA GLY A 39 20.13 -8.88 -5.78
C GLY A 39 18.93 -9.56 -5.11
N PHE A 40 18.36 -8.98 -4.05
CA PHE A 40 17.20 -9.56 -3.38
C PHE A 40 15.91 -9.28 -4.15
N LYS A 41 15.05 -10.29 -4.23
CA LYS A 41 13.66 -10.15 -4.67
C LYS A 41 12.81 -9.69 -3.49
N VAL A 42 12.48 -8.41 -3.46
CA VAL A 42 11.66 -7.82 -2.40
C VAL A 42 10.17 -7.97 -2.72
N ALA A 43 9.39 -8.50 -1.79
CA ALA A 43 7.93 -8.36 -1.78
C ALA A 43 7.55 -7.16 -0.91
N THR A 44 6.67 -6.29 -1.42
CA THR A 44 6.24 -5.08 -0.71
C THR A 44 4.77 -5.16 -0.34
N PHE A 45 4.44 -4.60 0.81
CA PHE A 45 3.09 -4.56 1.34
C PHE A 45 2.81 -3.20 1.95
N LYS A 46 1.54 -2.82 1.96
CA LYS A 46 1.06 -1.64 2.68
C LYS A 46 -0.01 -2.05 3.68
N CYS A 47 0.19 -1.73 4.95
CA CYS A 47 -0.85 -1.87 5.95
C CYS A 47 -1.97 -0.86 5.68
N GLY A 48 -3.21 -1.28 5.90
CA GLY A 48 -4.38 -0.43 5.77
C GLY A 48 -4.94 -0.35 4.34
N PRO A 49 -6.05 0.39 4.16
CA PRO A 49 -6.83 0.42 2.92
C PRO A 49 -6.34 1.51 1.95
N ASP A 50 -5.01 1.63 1.78
CA ASP A 50 -4.36 2.70 1.02
C ASP A 50 -4.21 2.38 -0.48
N TYR A 51 -4.43 3.35 -1.36
CA TYR A 51 -4.31 3.20 -2.83
C TYR A 51 -3.08 3.88 -3.43
N LEU A 52 -2.38 4.71 -2.67
CA LEU A 52 -1.39 5.67 -3.16
C LEU A 52 0.02 5.19 -2.89
N ASP A 53 0.33 4.83 -1.66
CA ASP A 53 1.63 4.30 -1.28
C ASP A 53 1.97 3.02 -2.07
N PRO A 54 1.02 2.08 -2.34
CA PRO A 54 1.27 0.94 -3.23
C PRO A 54 1.79 1.32 -4.62
N THR A 55 1.43 2.49 -5.15
CA THR A 55 1.94 2.95 -6.46
C THR A 55 3.43 3.29 -6.41
N TYR A 56 3.93 3.81 -5.28
CA TYR A 56 5.36 4.06 -5.08
C TYR A 56 6.15 2.75 -4.96
N HIS A 57 5.60 1.78 -4.22
CA HIS A 57 6.18 0.44 -4.11
C HIS A 57 6.22 -0.29 -5.45
N PHE A 58 5.14 -0.18 -6.25
CA PHE A 58 5.10 -0.72 -7.61
C PHE A 58 6.16 -0.07 -8.51
N ARG A 59 6.27 1.27 -8.49
CA ARG A 59 7.30 2.00 -9.25
C ARG A 59 8.73 1.61 -8.87
N THR A 60 8.93 1.19 -7.63
CA THR A 60 10.25 0.79 -7.13
C THR A 60 10.56 -0.68 -7.44
N THR A 61 9.59 -1.58 -7.24
CA THR A 61 9.83 -3.03 -7.38
C THR A 61 9.50 -3.60 -8.75
N GLY A 62 8.68 -2.90 -9.55
CA GLY A 62 8.04 -3.43 -10.75
C GLY A 62 7.02 -4.54 -10.47
N LYS A 63 6.68 -4.78 -9.19
CA LYS A 63 5.76 -5.82 -8.74
C LYS A 63 4.62 -5.19 -7.97
N THR A 64 3.46 -5.85 -7.97
CA THR A 64 2.31 -5.38 -7.19
C THR A 64 2.65 -5.32 -5.70
N CYS A 65 2.36 -4.18 -5.08
CA CYS A 65 2.32 -4.04 -3.64
C CYS A 65 0.92 -4.35 -3.15
N HIS A 66 0.82 -5.25 -2.17
CA HIS A 66 -0.45 -5.75 -1.67
C HIS A 66 -0.87 -5.06 -0.37
N ASN A 67 -2.17 -4.83 -0.21
CA ASN A 67 -2.70 -4.29 1.03
C ASN A 67 -2.84 -5.39 2.08
N LEU A 68 -2.45 -5.09 3.32
CA LEU A 68 -2.69 -5.92 4.50
C LEU A 68 -3.57 -5.14 5.47
N ASP A 69 -4.88 -5.38 5.40
CA ASP A 69 -5.86 -4.65 6.21
C ASP A 69 -6.68 -5.62 7.06
N GLY A 70 -6.56 -5.50 8.38
CA GLY A 70 -7.25 -6.38 9.31
C GLY A 70 -8.75 -6.15 9.39
N TRP A 71 -9.21 -4.94 9.05
CA TRP A 71 -10.61 -4.54 9.10
C TRP A 71 -11.41 -5.02 7.88
N LEU A 72 -10.86 -4.82 6.67
CA LEU A 72 -11.50 -5.19 5.41
C LEU A 72 -11.41 -6.68 5.11
N MET A 73 -10.28 -7.31 5.46
CA MET A 73 -9.96 -8.65 4.97
C MET A 73 -10.07 -9.72 6.06
N GLY A 74 -9.84 -9.33 7.31
CA GLY A 74 -9.67 -10.25 8.44
C GLY A 74 -8.36 -11.03 8.40
N LYS A 75 -7.97 -11.58 9.56
CA LYS A 75 -6.67 -12.26 9.77
C LYS A 75 -6.36 -13.34 8.74
N GLN A 76 -7.33 -14.18 8.44
CA GLN A 76 -7.15 -15.32 7.53
C GLN A 76 -6.76 -14.85 6.12
N SER A 77 -7.42 -13.82 5.62
CA SER A 77 -7.18 -13.27 4.28
C SER A 77 -5.85 -12.51 4.23
N VAL A 78 -5.52 -11.76 5.28
CA VAL A 78 -4.20 -11.11 5.42
C VAL A 78 -3.07 -12.13 5.32
N LEU A 79 -3.16 -13.24 6.07
CA LEU A 79 -2.15 -14.30 6.02
C LEU A 79 -2.05 -14.95 4.63
N ASN A 80 -3.19 -15.18 3.97
CA ASN A 80 -3.24 -15.75 2.63
C ASN A 80 -2.61 -14.83 1.58
N VAL A 81 -2.92 -13.53 1.61
CA VAL A 81 -2.36 -12.55 0.69
C VAL A 81 -0.87 -12.40 0.91
N PHE A 82 -0.44 -12.29 2.17
CA PHE A 82 0.97 -12.26 2.54
C PHE A 82 1.72 -13.46 1.96
N HIS A 83 1.20 -14.68 2.14
CA HIS A 83 1.82 -15.89 1.62
C HIS A 83 1.95 -15.90 0.10
N LYS A 84 0.86 -15.62 -0.61
CA LYS A 84 0.83 -15.64 -2.08
C LYS A 84 1.82 -14.62 -2.66
N ALA A 85 1.81 -13.40 -2.13
CA ALA A 85 2.69 -12.32 -2.58
C ALA A 85 4.18 -12.55 -2.23
N CYS A 86 4.45 -13.32 -1.17
CA CYS A 86 5.81 -13.73 -0.81
C CYS A 86 6.37 -14.88 -1.68
N HIS A 87 5.58 -15.47 -2.57
CA HIS A 87 6.06 -16.54 -3.45
C HIS A 87 7.23 -16.03 -4.32
N ASN A 88 8.37 -16.73 -4.28
CA ASN A 88 9.64 -16.36 -4.93
C ASN A 88 10.24 -15.02 -4.48
N ALA A 89 9.91 -14.54 -3.27
CA ALA A 89 10.58 -13.39 -2.64
C ALA A 89 11.65 -13.86 -1.65
N ASP A 90 12.73 -13.09 -1.54
CA ASP A 90 13.82 -13.34 -0.59
C ASP A 90 13.59 -12.58 0.73
N ILE A 91 12.83 -11.48 0.69
CA ILE A 91 12.46 -10.67 1.84
C ILE A 91 11.12 -9.95 1.60
N ALA A 92 10.33 -9.81 2.66
CA ALA A 92 9.11 -8.99 2.66
C ALA A 92 9.31 -7.69 3.46
N ILE A 93 8.92 -6.56 2.88
CA ILE A 93 8.93 -5.26 3.57
C ILE A 93 7.49 -4.73 3.60
N ILE A 94 7.00 -4.48 4.81
CA ILE A 94 5.62 -4.08 5.06
C ILE A 94 5.63 -2.64 5.56
N GLU A 95 5.09 -1.71 4.78
CA GLU A 95 4.92 -0.32 5.20
C GLU A 95 3.69 -0.18 6.10
N GLY A 96 3.87 0.36 7.30
CA GLY A 96 2.79 0.67 8.24
C GLY A 96 1.85 1.77 7.75
N THR A 97 0.68 1.86 8.34
CA THR A 97 -0.22 3.02 8.23
C THR A 97 -0.10 3.92 9.46
N MET A 98 -0.41 5.21 9.30
CA MET A 98 -0.50 6.18 10.40
C MET A 98 0.66 6.06 11.42
N GLY A 99 0.40 6.14 12.73
CA GLY A 99 1.29 5.67 13.77
C GLY A 99 1.17 4.16 14.03
N LEU A 100 2.17 3.58 14.69
CA LEU A 100 2.30 2.13 14.93
C LEU A 100 1.03 1.50 15.54
N PHE A 101 0.41 2.17 16.51
CA PHE A 101 -0.77 1.69 17.23
C PHE A 101 -2.09 2.32 16.75
N ASP A 102 -2.03 3.24 15.79
CA ASP A 102 -3.23 3.91 15.29
C ASP A 102 -3.99 3.00 14.32
N GLY A 103 -5.29 2.86 14.52
CA GLY A 103 -6.17 2.00 13.73
C GLY A 103 -7.61 2.48 13.74
N HIS A 104 -8.55 1.56 13.53
CA HIS A 104 -9.98 1.85 13.48
C HIS A 104 -10.55 2.32 14.82
N SER A 105 -9.99 1.85 15.94
CA SER A 105 -10.51 2.08 17.28
C SER A 105 -9.43 2.64 18.20
N PRO A 106 -9.77 3.60 19.09
CA PRO A 106 -8.81 4.14 20.06
C PRO A 106 -8.48 3.15 21.20
N ASN A 107 -9.30 2.11 21.40
CA ASN A 107 -9.23 1.21 22.55
C ASN A 107 -8.89 -0.24 22.17
N SER A 108 -8.52 -0.48 20.91
CA SER A 108 -8.10 -1.79 20.42
C SER A 108 -7.15 -1.63 19.24
N GLU A 109 -6.33 -2.64 18.99
CA GLU A 109 -5.38 -2.62 17.87
C GLU A 109 -6.01 -2.86 16.47
N ALA A 110 -7.33 -3.05 16.39
CA ALA A 110 -8.02 -3.34 15.14
C ALA A 110 -7.69 -2.31 14.04
N GLY A 111 -7.17 -2.80 12.91
CA GLY A 111 -6.77 -1.97 11.76
C GLY A 111 -5.44 -1.23 11.93
N SER A 112 -4.68 -1.50 13.00
CA SER A 112 -3.38 -0.87 13.24
C SER A 112 -2.22 -1.61 12.57
N THR A 113 -1.09 -0.93 12.45
CA THR A 113 0.17 -1.56 12.00
C THR A 113 0.64 -2.64 12.97
N ALA A 114 0.44 -2.44 14.28
CA ALA A 114 0.80 -3.42 15.32
C ALA A 114 0.03 -4.74 15.20
N GLU A 115 -1.28 -4.68 14.90
CA GLU A 115 -2.10 -5.88 14.68
C GLU A 115 -1.55 -6.73 13.54
N ILE A 116 -1.28 -6.10 12.39
CA ILE A 116 -0.71 -6.79 11.22
C ILE A 116 0.64 -7.39 11.57
N ALA A 117 1.53 -6.61 12.21
CA ALA A 117 2.86 -7.08 12.62
C ALA A 117 2.78 -8.33 13.51
N LYS A 118 1.85 -8.39 14.46
CA LYS A 118 1.63 -9.56 15.31
C LYS A 118 1.06 -10.74 14.53
N TRP A 119 0.11 -10.51 13.62
CA TRP A 119 -0.46 -11.60 12.82
C TRP A 119 0.58 -12.27 11.92
N ILE A 120 1.45 -11.50 11.27
CA ILE A 120 2.56 -12.05 10.49
C ILE A 120 3.81 -12.32 11.33
N ALA A 121 3.76 -12.18 12.66
CA ALA A 121 4.89 -12.33 13.57
C ALA A 121 6.18 -11.66 13.04
N SER A 122 6.08 -10.40 12.62
CA SER A 122 7.20 -9.65 12.05
C SER A 122 7.85 -8.78 13.12
N PRO A 123 9.19 -8.68 13.15
CA PRO A 123 9.85 -7.58 13.83
C PRO A 123 9.40 -6.23 13.23
N VAL A 124 9.42 -5.20 14.06
CA VAL A 124 9.04 -3.83 13.71
C VAL A 124 10.25 -2.90 13.84
N LEU A 125 10.47 -2.07 12.82
CA LEU A 125 11.34 -0.90 12.88
C LEU A 125 10.47 0.35 12.80
N VAL A 126 10.56 1.23 13.80
CA VAL A 126 9.76 2.46 13.83
C VAL A 126 10.53 3.65 13.26
N VAL A 127 9.91 4.40 12.37
CA VAL A 127 10.43 5.67 11.86
C VAL A 127 9.96 6.81 12.76
N VAL A 128 10.91 7.61 13.23
CA VAL A 128 10.65 8.77 14.09
C VAL A 128 11.08 10.04 13.38
N ASP A 129 10.21 11.06 13.34
CA ASP A 129 10.65 12.42 13.04
C ASP A 129 11.55 12.89 14.18
N ALA A 130 12.85 12.97 13.91
CA ALA A 130 13.85 13.37 14.89
C ALA A 130 14.20 14.86 14.80
N SER A 131 13.41 15.68 14.09
CA SER A 131 13.65 17.12 13.96
C SER A 131 13.83 17.79 15.32
N GLY A 132 15.04 18.28 15.61
CA GLY A 132 15.37 18.96 16.87
C GLY A 132 15.32 18.07 18.12
N MET A 133 15.32 16.74 17.96
CA MET A 133 15.33 15.81 19.08
C MET A 133 16.76 15.55 19.59
N ALA A 134 16.84 15.05 20.82
CA ALA A 134 18.07 14.54 21.41
C ALA A 134 17.67 13.38 22.32
N ARG A 135 17.83 13.53 23.64
CA ARG A 135 17.47 12.50 24.64
C ARG A 135 16.01 12.03 24.59
N THR A 136 15.08 12.88 24.14
CA THR A 136 13.64 12.55 24.04
C THR A 136 13.36 11.32 23.16
N ILE A 137 14.20 11.03 22.16
CA ILE A 137 14.06 9.83 21.33
C ILE A 137 14.00 8.55 22.18
N SER A 138 14.82 8.48 23.23
CA SER A 138 14.90 7.36 24.15
C SER A 138 13.58 7.14 24.89
N ALA A 139 12.93 8.22 25.33
CA ALA A 139 11.64 8.15 26.01
C ALA A 139 10.52 7.68 25.08
N ILE A 140 10.48 8.19 23.83
CA ILE A 140 9.51 7.78 22.81
C ILE A 140 9.67 6.29 22.51
N LEU A 141 10.88 5.86 22.16
CA LEU A 141 11.16 4.48 21.79
C LEU A 141 10.90 3.51 22.95
N LYS A 142 11.30 3.88 24.17
CA LYS A 142 10.98 3.10 25.38
C LYS A 142 9.47 2.97 25.58
N GLY A 143 8.74 4.08 25.48
CA GLY A 143 7.28 4.10 25.57
C GLY A 143 6.64 3.14 24.58
N LEU A 144 7.02 3.22 23.30
CA LEU A 144 6.51 2.33 22.25
C LEU A 144 6.80 0.86 22.53
N LYS A 145 8.02 0.52 22.97
CA LYS A 145 8.42 -0.86 23.30
C LYS A 145 7.65 -1.43 24.48
N THR A 146 7.40 -0.61 25.51
CA THR A 146 6.71 -1.07 26.73
C THR A 146 5.19 -1.03 26.62
N PHE A 147 4.64 -0.31 25.64
CA PHE A 147 3.20 -0.13 25.50
C PHE A 147 2.48 -1.43 25.11
N ASP A 148 3.05 -2.19 24.18
CA ASP A 148 2.57 -3.52 23.80
C ASP A 148 3.72 -4.54 23.89
N PRO A 149 3.83 -5.28 25.02
CA PRO A 149 4.90 -6.27 25.23
C PRO A 149 4.91 -7.44 24.25
N ASP A 150 3.79 -7.71 23.57
CA ASP A 150 3.69 -8.80 22.58
C ASP A 150 4.26 -8.37 21.22
N LEU A 151 4.50 -7.07 21.01
CA LEU A 151 5.05 -6.53 19.78
C LEU A 151 6.58 -6.53 19.80
N ASN A 152 7.19 -7.16 18.80
CA ASN A 152 8.64 -7.17 18.65
C ASN A 152 9.17 -5.86 18.03
N LEU A 153 9.29 -4.81 18.84
CA LEU A 153 9.95 -3.56 18.42
C LEU A 153 11.48 -3.75 18.43
N ALA A 154 12.04 -4.03 17.26
CA ALA A 154 13.42 -4.46 17.07
C ALA A 154 14.42 -3.31 16.85
N GLY A 155 13.94 -2.11 16.53
CA GLY A 155 14.80 -0.96 16.25
C GLY A 155 14.03 0.26 15.75
N ALA A 156 14.78 1.28 15.36
CA ALA A 156 14.22 2.52 14.85
C ALA A 156 15.07 3.14 13.73
N PHE A 157 14.43 3.98 12.92
CA PHE A 157 15.08 4.93 12.02
C PHE A 157 14.73 6.35 12.43
N THR A 158 15.66 7.28 12.24
CA THR A 158 15.46 8.70 12.57
C THR A 158 15.42 9.52 11.31
N ASN A 159 14.25 10.05 10.96
CA ASN A 159 14.11 10.91 9.79
C ASN A 159 14.25 12.39 10.17
N PHE A 160 14.49 13.23 9.16
CA PHE A 160 14.55 14.68 9.29
C PHE A 160 15.63 15.19 10.26
N ILE A 161 16.73 14.44 10.37
CA ILE A 161 17.89 14.81 11.19
C ILE A 161 18.65 16.01 10.59
N GLY A 162 19.39 16.73 11.43
CA GLY A 162 20.21 17.87 10.97
C GLY A 162 21.56 17.48 10.34
N SER A 163 22.13 16.34 10.71
CA SER A 163 23.46 15.90 10.25
C SER A 163 23.76 14.44 10.65
N LYS A 164 24.87 13.87 10.14
CA LYS A 164 25.39 12.57 10.62
C LYS A 164 25.75 12.56 12.11
N SER A 165 26.28 13.66 12.64
CA SER A 165 26.59 13.77 14.08
C SER A 165 25.32 13.75 14.93
N HIS A 166 24.20 14.26 14.41
CA HIS A 166 22.91 14.16 15.07
C HIS A 166 22.44 12.70 15.18
N THR A 167 22.59 11.87 14.14
CA THR A 167 22.30 10.42 14.21
C THR A 167 23.12 9.74 15.31
N GLN A 168 24.40 10.09 15.43
CA GLN A 168 25.27 9.51 16.46
C GLN A 168 24.80 9.87 17.87
N LEU A 169 24.44 11.13 18.09
CA LEU A 169 23.87 11.58 19.36
C LEU A 169 22.57 10.83 19.70
N LEU A 170 21.70 10.61 18.71
CA LEU A 170 20.45 9.86 18.91
C LEU A 170 20.72 8.38 19.23
N ARG A 171 21.72 7.76 18.56
CA ARG A 171 22.16 6.38 18.84
C ARG A 171 22.65 6.24 20.29
N GLU A 172 23.44 7.18 20.77
CA GLU A 172 23.91 7.20 22.16
C GLU A 172 22.78 7.39 23.17
N ALA A 173 21.74 8.16 22.82
CA ALA A 173 20.58 8.35 23.67
C ALA A 173 19.67 7.11 23.78
N SER A 174 19.63 6.25 22.76
CA SER A 174 18.76 5.06 22.70
C SER A 174 19.53 3.77 22.90
N SER A 175 19.86 3.43 24.15
CA SER A 175 20.66 2.24 24.47
C SER A 175 19.89 0.91 24.34
N GLU A 176 18.57 0.91 24.57
CA GLU A 176 17.75 -0.32 24.58
C GLU A 176 17.17 -0.69 23.21
N ILE A 177 17.07 0.28 22.30
CA ILE A 177 16.43 0.13 20.99
C ILE A 177 17.39 0.72 19.95
N PRO A 178 17.99 -0.12 19.08
CA PRO A 178 19.03 0.33 18.17
C PRO A 178 18.45 1.30 17.12
N ILE A 179 19.17 2.39 16.88
CA ILE A 179 18.89 3.30 15.77
C ILE A 179 19.73 2.88 14.56
N LEU A 180 19.04 2.36 13.55
CA LEU A 180 19.63 1.71 12.38
C LEU A 180 19.95 2.67 11.24
N GLY A 181 19.98 3.97 11.51
CA GLY A 181 20.27 5.01 10.53
C GLY A 181 19.17 6.07 10.44
N GLY A 182 19.32 6.98 9.49
CA GLY A 182 18.41 8.10 9.36
C GLY A 182 18.73 9.03 8.21
N PHE A 183 17.74 9.79 7.76
CA PHE A 183 17.89 10.72 6.63
C PHE A 183 17.75 12.17 7.06
N SER A 184 18.56 13.04 6.47
CA SER A 184 18.42 14.48 6.64
C SER A 184 17.20 14.99 5.89
N LYS A 185 16.79 16.25 6.16
CA LYS A 185 15.74 16.89 5.34
C LYS A 185 16.26 17.16 3.93
N HIS A 186 15.60 16.59 2.92
CA HIS A 186 15.83 16.88 1.51
C HIS A 186 14.55 17.42 0.85
N PRO A 187 14.20 18.72 1.01
CA PRO A 187 12.94 19.27 0.51
C PRO A 187 12.73 19.09 -1.00
N GLN A 188 13.81 19.12 -1.79
CA GLN A 188 13.77 18.90 -3.23
C GLN A 188 13.49 17.44 -3.62
N GLN A 189 13.76 16.50 -2.70
CA GLN A 189 13.55 15.06 -2.88
C GLN A 189 12.29 14.56 -2.16
N ALA A 190 11.51 15.48 -1.57
CA ALA A 190 10.23 15.16 -0.96
C ALA A 190 9.26 14.60 -2.02
N PHE A 191 8.43 13.65 -1.60
CA PHE A 191 7.32 13.19 -2.42
C PHE A 191 6.17 14.20 -2.33
N PRO A 192 5.50 14.51 -3.46
CA PRO A 192 4.41 15.47 -3.44
C PRO A 192 3.23 14.90 -2.65
N GLU A 193 2.64 15.75 -1.81
CA GLU A 193 1.52 15.40 -0.93
C GLU A 193 0.28 16.26 -1.21
N ARG A 194 -0.89 15.74 -0.85
CA ARG A 194 -2.20 16.41 -0.87
C ARG A 194 -2.89 16.22 0.47
N HIS A 195 -4.09 16.79 0.62
CA HIS A 195 -4.84 16.81 1.89
C HIS A 195 -5.02 15.43 2.58
N LEU A 196 -4.95 14.32 1.83
CA LEU A 196 -5.14 12.95 2.33
C LEU A 196 -4.06 11.98 1.80
N GLY A 197 -2.79 12.38 1.84
CA GLY A 197 -1.65 11.50 1.51
C GLY A 197 -0.90 11.89 0.26
N LEU A 198 -0.13 10.96 -0.32
CA LEU A 198 0.72 11.22 -1.48
C LEU A 198 -0.10 11.45 -2.77
N TYR A 199 0.48 12.12 -3.76
CA TYR A 199 -0.01 11.94 -5.14
C TYR A 199 0.31 10.51 -5.62
N SER A 200 -0.46 9.98 -6.56
CA SER A 200 -0.09 8.72 -7.23
C SER A 200 1.30 8.84 -7.85
N ALA A 201 2.08 7.77 -7.81
CA ALA A 201 3.47 7.71 -8.29
C ALA A 201 3.56 7.69 -9.83
N SER A 202 3.03 8.73 -10.48
CA SER A 202 3.24 8.99 -11.91
C SER A 202 4.70 9.40 -12.18
N LYS A 203 5.11 9.47 -13.45
CA LYS A 203 6.49 9.86 -13.80
C LYS A 203 6.81 11.29 -13.36
N GLU A 204 5.79 12.14 -13.30
CA GLU A 204 5.87 13.53 -12.87
C GLU A 204 6.05 13.65 -11.35
N ASN A 205 5.38 12.79 -10.58
CA ASN A 205 5.41 12.83 -9.11
C ASN A 205 6.60 12.06 -8.51
N LEU A 206 7.05 11.02 -9.22
CA LEU A 206 8.17 10.16 -8.84
C LEU A 206 9.05 9.90 -10.07
N SER A 207 10.15 10.64 -10.18
CA SER A 207 11.14 10.44 -11.23
C SER A 207 12.10 9.31 -10.87
N GLU A 208 12.80 8.74 -11.86
CA GLU A 208 13.79 7.69 -11.60
C GLU A 208 15.00 8.24 -10.83
N GLU A 209 15.41 9.48 -11.08
CA GLU A 209 16.51 10.12 -10.35
C GLU A 209 16.19 10.23 -8.86
N LYS A 210 14.94 10.53 -8.50
CA LYS A 210 14.49 10.59 -7.10
C LYS A 210 14.51 9.20 -6.45
N LEU A 211 14.13 8.15 -7.18
CA LEU A 211 14.28 6.78 -6.69
C LEU A 211 15.76 6.46 -6.45
N ILE A 212 16.61 6.62 -7.46
CA ILE A 212 18.06 6.35 -7.36
C ILE A 212 18.67 7.08 -6.16
N PHE A 213 18.35 8.37 -5.99
CA PHE A 213 18.80 9.18 -4.86
C PHE A 213 18.47 8.53 -3.52
N TRP A 214 17.20 8.14 -3.30
CA TRP A 214 16.80 7.51 -2.04
C TRP A 214 17.39 6.11 -1.86
N GLY A 215 17.65 5.38 -2.94
CA GLY A 215 18.37 4.11 -2.89
C GLY A 215 19.83 4.27 -2.46
N GLU A 216 20.52 5.29 -2.96
CA GLU A 216 21.90 5.63 -2.58
C GLU A 216 21.99 6.13 -1.15
N GLU A 217 21.09 7.02 -0.73
CA GLU A 217 20.97 7.44 0.66
C GLU A 217 20.68 6.24 1.58
N GLY A 218 19.84 5.31 1.15
CA GLY A 218 19.57 4.06 1.86
C GLY A 218 20.82 3.23 2.11
N GLU A 219 21.64 3.02 1.08
CA GLU A 219 22.91 2.29 1.17
C GLU A 219 23.96 2.99 2.05
N GLU A 220 23.99 4.33 2.05
CA GLU A 220 24.97 5.11 2.80
C GLU A 220 24.58 5.32 4.28
N GLN A 221 23.31 5.65 4.53
CA GLN A 221 22.86 6.13 5.84
C GLN A 221 22.19 5.05 6.70
N LEU A 222 21.74 3.93 6.11
CA LEU A 222 21.05 2.87 6.82
C LEU A 222 21.94 1.64 7.04
N GLU A 223 21.78 0.99 8.19
CA GLU A 223 22.46 -0.25 8.55
C GLU A 223 21.83 -1.47 7.85
N ILE A 224 21.89 -1.53 6.51
CA ILE A 224 21.18 -2.53 5.68
C ILE A 224 21.42 -3.97 6.14
N ASN A 225 22.66 -4.30 6.52
CA ASN A 225 23.02 -5.63 7.02
C ASN A 225 22.34 -5.96 8.34
N SER A 226 22.19 -4.98 9.23
CA SER A 226 21.49 -5.13 10.51
C SER A 226 19.98 -5.27 10.29
N VAL A 227 19.41 -4.52 9.34
CA VAL A 227 18.01 -4.65 8.93
C VAL A 227 17.74 -6.07 8.39
N LEU A 228 18.62 -6.60 7.54
CA LEU A 228 18.49 -7.96 7.01
C LEU A 228 18.54 -9.02 8.12
N LYS A 229 19.46 -8.88 9.08
CA LYS A 229 19.56 -9.78 10.23
C LYS A 229 18.28 -9.76 11.08
N ILE A 230 17.72 -8.57 11.31
CA ILE A 230 16.45 -8.43 12.03
C ILE A 230 15.32 -9.09 11.22
N ALA A 231 15.26 -8.87 9.91
CA ALA A 231 14.25 -9.49 9.07
C ALA A 231 14.34 -11.02 9.09
N ASP A 232 15.55 -11.60 9.05
CA ASP A 232 15.78 -13.06 9.10
C ASP A 232 15.48 -13.68 10.48
N SER A 233 15.47 -12.86 11.54
CA SER A 233 15.05 -13.30 12.88
C SER A 233 13.55 -13.57 13.00
N ALA A 234 12.75 -13.16 12.00
CA ALA A 234 11.32 -13.41 11.99
C ALA A 234 11.04 -14.93 12.03
N PRO A 235 10.21 -15.41 12.98
CA PRO A 235 9.92 -16.83 13.13
C PRO A 235 9.15 -17.38 11.93
N LYS A 236 8.96 -18.70 11.90
CA LYS A 236 7.97 -19.28 10.99
C LYS A 236 6.57 -18.80 11.34
N ILE A 237 5.71 -18.67 10.35
CA ILE A 237 4.28 -18.42 10.56
C ILE A 237 3.44 -19.52 9.96
N SER A 238 2.34 -19.83 10.64
CA SER A 238 1.33 -20.76 10.18
C SER A 238 0.31 -20.02 9.33
N ILE A 239 0.15 -20.49 8.10
CA ILE A 239 -0.70 -19.85 7.09
C ILE A 239 -1.77 -20.84 6.65
N PRO A 240 -3.00 -20.39 6.45
CA PRO A 240 -4.03 -21.24 5.87
C PRO A 240 -3.63 -21.73 4.48
N ALA A 241 -3.63 -23.04 4.27
CA ALA A 241 -3.45 -23.59 2.95
C ALA A 241 -4.76 -23.39 2.17
N SER A 242 -4.78 -22.36 1.33
CA SER A 242 -5.86 -22.15 0.37
C SER A 242 -5.64 -23.06 -0.85
N LYS A 243 -6.60 -23.97 -1.12
CA LYS A 243 -6.64 -24.69 -2.39
C LYS A 243 -7.18 -23.74 -3.45
N ILE A 244 -6.30 -23.25 -4.32
CA ILE A 244 -6.71 -22.51 -5.52
C ILE A 244 -7.50 -23.48 -6.39
N LYS A 245 -8.81 -23.27 -6.50
CA LYS A 245 -9.63 -23.94 -7.51
C LYS A 245 -9.62 -23.08 -8.76
N THR A 246 -8.94 -23.54 -9.79
CA THR A 246 -9.01 -22.90 -11.11
C THR A 246 -10.40 -23.16 -11.68
N ILE A 247 -11.21 -22.12 -11.73
CA ILE A 247 -12.54 -22.17 -12.36
C ILE A 247 -12.35 -21.75 -13.83
N SER A 248 -12.96 -22.48 -14.77
CA SER A 248 -12.98 -22.08 -16.18
C SER A 248 -13.62 -20.70 -16.35
N SER A 249 -13.16 -19.89 -17.33
CA SER A 249 -13.72 -18.56 -17.58
C SER A 249 -15.26 -18.61 -17.69
N ARG A 250 -15.94 -17.76 -16.92
CA ARG A 250 -17.42 -17.71 -16.82
C ARG A 250 -18.01 -16.43 -17.39
N CYS A 251 -17.26 -15.32 -17.36
CA CYS A 251 -17.71 -14.02 -17.82
C CYS A 251 -16.54 -13.06 -18.07
N LYS A 252 -16.79 -11.99 -18.83
CA LYS A 252 -15.88 -10.85 -18.98
C LYS A 252 -16.34 -9.67 -18.14
N ILE A 253 -15.45 -9.04 -17.38
CA ILE A 253 -15.77 -7.85 -16.58
C ILE A 253 -14.91 -6.69 -17.09
N GLY A 254 -15.57 -5.62 -17.53
CA GLY A 254 -14.91 -4.38 -17.92
C GLY A 254 -14.49 -3.59 -16.69
N ILE A 255 -13.20 -3.29 -16.55
CA ILE A 255 -12.65 -2.50 -15.44
C ILE A 255 -12.21 -1.13 -15.99
N SER A 256 -12.75 -0.04 -15.46
CA SER A 256 -12.31 1.30 -15.88
C SER A 256 -10.93 1.61 -15.29
N MET A 257 -9.90 1.83 -16.10
CA MET A 257 -8.54 2.06 -15.61
C MET A 257 -7.86 3.18 -16.39
N ASP A 258 -7.72 4.34 -15.75
CA ASP A 258 -7.03 5.51 -16.29
C ASP A 258 -6.67 6.50 -15.16
N SER A 259 -6.24 7.72 -15.50
CA SER A 259 -5.92 8.76 -14.51
C SER A 259 -7.13 9.27 -13.71
N ALA A 260 -8.36 9.03 -14.15
CA ALA A 260 -9.57 9.33 -13.39
C ALA A 260 -10.01 8.16 -12.49
N PHE A 261 -9.78 6.92 -12.91
CA PHE A 261 -10.21 5.71 -12.22
C PHE A 261 -9.02 4.76 -11.99
N HIS A 262 -8.34 4.91 -10.87
CA HIS A 262 -7.16 4.10 -10.53
C HIS A 262 -7.13 3.65 -9.06
N PHE A 263 -8.25 3.75 -8.34
CA PHE A 263 -8.36 3.23 -6.97
C PHE A 263 -9.00 1.86 -6.97
N TYR A 264 -8.13 0.85 -6.93
CA TYR A 264 -8.48 -0.56 -6.87
C TYR A 264 -7.60 -1.26 -5.85
N TYR A 265 -8.19 -2.17 -5.09
CA TYR A 265 -7.45 -3.18 -4.35
C TYR A 265 -7.14 -4.35 -5.28
N GLU A 266 -5.87 -4.70 -5.47
CA GLU A 266 -5.48 -5.83 -6.32
C GLU A 266 -6.14 -7.13 -5.82
N GLU A 267 -6.35 -7.25 -4.50
CA GLU A 267 -7.02 -8.38 -3.88
C GLU A 267 -8.42 -8.62 -4.45
N ASN A 268 -9.19 -7.56 -4.71
CA ASN A 268 -10.51 -7.68 -5.32
C ASN A 268 -10.41 -8.20 -6.77
N LEU A 269 -9.45 -7.69 -7.54
CA LEU A 269 -9.22 -8.13 -8.92
C LEU A 269 -8.73 -9.59 -8.98
N MET A 270 -7.84 -9.98 -8.07
CA MET A 270 -7.39 -11.37 -7.92
C MET A 270 -8.55 -12.30 -7.60
N LEU A 271 -9.43 -11.93 -6.65
CA LEU A 271 -10.60 -12.74 -6.30
C LEU A 271 -11.58 -12.89 -7.47
N LEU A 272 -11.78 -11.85 -8.28
CA LEU A 272 -12.59 -11.94 -9.50
C LEU A 272 -11.98 -12.93 -10.51
N ARG A 273 -10.66 -12.87 -10.73
CA ARG A 273 -9.96 -13.82 -11.61
C ARG A 273 -10.04 -15.25 -11.07
N GLU A 274 -9.86 -15.45 -9.76
CA GLU A 274 -10.00 -16.75 -9.10
C GLU A 274 -11.43 -17.31 -9.20
N ALA A 275 -12.44 -16.44 -9.22
CA ALA A 275 -13.83 -16.80 -9.47
C ALA A 275 -14.14 -17.13 -10.95
N GLY A 276 -13.18 -16.95 -11.86
CA GLY A 276 -13.30 -17.24 -13.29
C GLY A 276 -13.69 -16.04 -14.15
N ALA A 277 -13.52 -14.81 -13.69
CA ALA A 277 -13.72 -13.62 -14.51
C ALA A 277 -12.49 -13.31 -15.37
N GLU A 278 -12.70 -13.02 -16.65
CA GLU A 278 -11.71 -12.36 -17.50
C GLU A 278 -11.85 -10.84 -17.33
N LEU A 279 -10.80 -10.17 -16.85
CA LEU A 279 -10.82 -8.73 -16.64
C LEU A 279 -10.35 -8.00 -17.90
N VAL A 280 -11.19 -7.10 -18.42
CA VAL A 280 -10.90 -6.30 -19.61
C VAL A 280 -10.80 -4.84 -19.20
N PHE A 281 -9.60 -4.29 -19.22
CA PHE A 281 -9.36 -2.89 -18.84
C PHE A 281 -9.70 -1.95 -20.00
N PHE A 282 -10.32 -0.81 -19.70
CA PHE A 282 -10.61 0.26 -20.66
C PHE A 282 -10.45 1.63 -19.99
N SER A 283 -10.12 2.67 -20.75
CA SER A 283 -9.93 4.05 -20.28
C SER A 283 -11.18 4.89 -20.54
N PRO A 284 -11.95 5.30 -19.51
CA PRO A 284 -13.03 6.27 -19.70
C PRO A 284 -12.63 7.62 -20.32
N ILE A 285 -11.37 8.03 -20.15
CA ILE A 285 -10.82 9.25 -20.75
C ILE A 285 -10.52 9.05 -22.25
N ASP A 286 -9.88 7.94 -22.62
CA ASP A 286 -9.28 7.77 -23.95
C ASP A 286 -10.09 6.87 -24.89
N ASP A 287 -10.82 5.88 -24.35
CA ASP A 287 -11.60 4.94 -25.16
C ASP A 287 -12.99 5.49 -25.46
N PHE A 288 -13.38 5.46 -26.74
CA PHE A 288 -14.68 5.98 -27.18
C PHE A 288 -15.82 4.96 -27.13
N ARG A 289 -15.54 3.69 -26.83
CA ARG A 289 -16.50 2.58 -26.84
C ARG A 289 -16.25 1.61 -25.71
N LEU A 290 -17.32 1.01 -25.18
CA LEU A 290 -17.19 -0.05 -24.21
C LEU A 290 -16.64 -1.33 -24.88
N PRO A 291 -15.73 -2.07 -24.23
CA PRO A 291 -15.34 -3.39 -24.69
C PRO A 291 -16.52 -4.38 -24.61
N GLN A 292 -16.41 -5.50 -25.33
CA GLN A 292 -17.40 -6.58 -25.26
C GLN A 292 -17.26 -7.35 -23.93
N VAL A 293 -18.02 -6.92 -22.92
CA VAL A 293 -17.96 -7.44 -21.54
C VAL A 293 -19.35 -7.73 -21.00
N ASP A 294 -19.47 -8.59 -19.99
CA ASP A 294 -20.71 -9.06 -19.36
C ASP A 294 -21.13 -8.25 -18.13
N GLY A 295 -20.17 -7.64 -17.45
CA GLY A 295 -20.38 -6.70 -16.35
C GLY A 295 -19.38 -5.55 -16.39
N LEU A 296 -19.65 -4.49 -15.64
CA LEU A 296 -18.74 -3.37 -15.43
C LEU A 296 -18.38 -3.23 -13.96
N TYR A 297 -17.12 -2.96 -13.68
CA TYR A 297 -16.63 -2.46 -12.39
C TYR A 297 -15.94 -1.12 -12.64
N ILE A 298 -16.56 -0.05 -12.17
CA ILE A 298 -16.04 1.31 -12.23
C ILE A 298 -15.56 1.71 -10.83
N GLY A 299 -14.26 1.59 -10.59
CA GLY A 299 -13.66 1.84 -9.29
C GLY A 299 -13.59 3.30 -8.89
N GLY A 300 -12.85 3.57 -7.82
CA GLY A 300 -12.64 4.92 -7.33
C GLY A 300 -11.55 5.68 -8.11
N GLY A 301 -11.37 6.93 -7.73
CA GLY A 301 -10.33 7.82 -8.26
C GLY A 301 -10.79 9.27 -8.13
N TYR A 302 -10.31 10.12 -9.02
CA TYR A 302 -10.57 11.58 -9.00
C TYR A 302 -11.24 12.05 -10.30
N PRO A 303 -12.41 11.50 -10.67
CA PRO A 303 -13.06 11.84 -11.93
C PRO A 303 -13.43 13.32 -12.04
N GLU A 304 -13.57 14.04 -10.93
CA GLU A 304 -13.81 15.48 -10.90
C GLU A 304 -12.67 16.30 -11.50
N LEU A 305 -11.42 15.83 -11.40
CA LEU A 305 -10.25 16.48 -12.03
C LEU A 305 -10.28 16.32 -13.56
N PHE A 306 -10.98 15.29 -14.05
CA PHE A 306 -11.11 14.95 -15.47
C PHE A 306 -12.53 15.16 -16.01
N ALA A 307 -13.37 15.91 -15.29
CA ALA A 307 -14.79 16.07 -15.60
C ALA A 307 -15.04 16.59 -17.03
N SER A 308 -14.18 17.47 -17.55
CA SER A 308 -14.27 17.99 -18.92
C SER A 308 -14.00 16.91 -19.98
N ALA A 309 -12.98 16.08 -19.78
CA ALA A 309 -12.66 14.98 -20.71
C ALA A 309 -13.74 13.90 -20.66
N LEU A 310 -14.08 13.45 -19.44
CA LEU A 310 -15.08 12.41 -19.19
C LEU A 310 -16.48 12.79 -19.72
N SER A 311 -16.88 14.06 -19.59
CA SER A 311 -18.19 14.52 -20.07
C SER A 311 -18.28 14.68 -21.59
N LYS A 312 -17.16 14.97 -22.26
CA LYS A 312 -17.11 15.07 -23.73
C LYS A 312 -17.12 13.71 -24.42
N ASN A 313 -16.81 12.63 -23.70
CA ASN A 313 -16.87 11.27 -24.23
C ASN A 313 -18.31 10.74 -24.28
N GLU A 314 -19.15 11.40 -25.08
CA GLU A 314 -20.59 11.07 -25.20
C GLU A 314 -20.82 9.65 -25.71
N SER A 315 -19.93 9.16 -26.58
CA SER A 315 -20.00 7.81 -27.14
C SER A 315 -19.92 6.74 -26.05
N LEU A 316 -18.89 6.80 -25.19
CA LEU A 316 -18.73 5.85 -24.10
C LEU A 316 -19.85 5.99 -23.05
N LEU A 317 -20.25 7.22 -22.72
CA LEU A 317 -21.37 7.47 -21.80
C LEU A 317 -22.68 6.85 -22.31
N ASN A 318 -22.92 6.91 -23.62
CA ASN A 318 -24.10 6.28 -24.23
C ASN A 318 -24.01 4.76 -24.20
N ASP A 319 -22.85 4.17 -24.46
CA ASP A 319 -22.64 2.72 -24.34
C ASP A 319 -22.91 2.25 -22.89
N ILE A 320 -22.41 2.97 -21.88
CA ILE A 320 -22.65 2.67 -20.46
C ILE A 320 -24.13 2.80 -20.10
N ARG A 321 -24.83 3.84 -20.60
CA ARG A 321 -26.28 4.00 -20.41
C ARG A 321 -27.04 2.80 -20.98
N GLU A 322 -26.74 2.43 -22.22
CA GLU A 322 -27.37 1.29 -22.90
C GLU A 322 -27.09 -0.02 -22.15
N PHE A 323 -25.86 -0.21 -21.67
CA PHE A 323 -25.47 -1.34 -20.84
C PHE A 323 -26.36 -1.44 -19.59
N SER A 324 -26.59 -0.33 -18.89
CA SER A 324 -27.47 -0.25 -17.73
C SER A 324 -28.95 -0.50 -18.11
N TYR A 325 -29.44 0.07 -19.22
CA TYR A 325 -30.82 -0.12 -19.68
C TYR A 325 -31.12 -1.56 -20.10
N LYS A 326 -30.12 -2.29 -20.59
CA LYS A 326 -30.17 -3.74 -20.83
C LYS A 326 -30.11 -4.56 -19.54
N LYS A 327 -30.10 -3.93 -18.36
CA LYS A 327 -30.07 -4.54 -17.02
C LYS A 327 -28.85 -5.45 -16.79
N ARG A 328 -27.72 -5.13 -17.44
CA ARG A 328 -26.45 -5.81 -17.18
C ARG A 328 -25.81 -5.28 -15.88
N PRO A 329 -25.04 -6.09 -15.15
CA PRO A 329 -24.48 -5.71 -13.86
C PRO A 329 -23.42 -4.59 -14.00
N ILE A 330 -23.59 -3.53 -13.22
CA ILE A 330 -22.60 -2.45 -13.07
C ILE A 330 -22.35 -2.28 -11.57
N TYR A 331 -21.11 -2.45 -11.16
CA TYR A 331 -20.63 -2.13 -9.82
C TYR A 331 -19.81 -0.84 -9.90
N ALA A 332 -20.09 0.13 -9.02
CA ALA A 332 -19.39 1.40 -9.03
C ALA A 332 -19.12 1.90 -7.61
N GLU A 333 -17.87 2.33 -7.37
CA GLU A 333 -17.39 2.75 -6.05
C GLU A 333 -16.93 4.21 -6.09
N CYS A 334 -17.22 4.98 -5.03
CA CYS A 334 -16.68 6.33 -4.83
C CYS A 334 -16.75 7.21 -6.10
N GLY A 335 -15.62 7.51 -6.73
CA GLY A 335 -15.53 8.25 -7.99
C GLY A 335 -16.33 7.62 -9.14
N GLY A 336 -16.33 6.30 -9.27
CA GLY A 336 -17.16 5.59 -10.25
C GLY A 336 -18.65 5.84 -10.05
N LEU A 337 -19.11 5.85 -8.79
CA LEU A 337 -20.49 6.21 -8.47
C LEU A 337 -20.79 7.68 -8.84
N MET A 338 -19.84 8.59 -8.58
CA MET A 338 -19.96 9.99 -9.01
C MET A 338 -20.04 10.14 -10.53
N TYR A 339 -19.26 9.36 -11.27
CA TYR A 339 -19.25 9.37 -12.74
C TYR A 339 -20.56 8.87 -13.36
N LEU A 340 -21.18 7.86 -12.74
CA LEU A 340 -22.49 7.37 -13.18
C LEU A 340 -23.64 8.29 -12.73
N SER A 341 -23.43 9.09 -11.69
CA SER A 341 -24.45 9.97 -11.13
C SER A 341 -24.61 11.26 -11.91
N LYS A 342 -25.85 11.74 -12.02
CA LYS A 342 -26.12 13.11 -12.47
C LYS A 342 -25.58 14.08 -11.43
N LYS A 343 -24.71 15.00 -11.82
CA LYS A 343 -24.47 16.21 -11.03
C LYS A 343 -25.67 17.15 -11.17
N SER A 344 -26.21 17.62 -10.05
CA SER A 344 -27.03 18.84 -10.01
C SER A 344 -26.20 19.99 -10.58
N GLY A 345 -26.61 20.51 -11.74
CA GLY A 345 -25.97 21.63 -12.42
C GLY A 345 -25.11 21.22 -13.63
N SER A 346 -25.70 21.33 -14.82
CA SER A 346 -25.11 21.31 -16.19
C SER A 346 -25.00 20.01 -16.99
N PHE A 347 -25.43 18.83 -16.50
CA PHE A 347 -25.60 17.65 -17.37
C PHE A 347 -27.07 17.40 -17.73
N ARG A 348 -27.42 17.59 -19.00
CA ARG A 348 -28.79 17.38 -19.53
C ARG A 348 -29.23 15.91 -19.40
N GLU A 349 -30.39 15.74 -18.77
CA GLU A 349 -31.49 14.79 -19.02
C GLU A 349 -31.21 13.34 -19.51
N ASN A 350 -30.78 12.44 -18.62
CA ASN A 350 -31.43 11.14 -18.29
C ASN A 350 -30.59 10.35 -17.25
N PRO A 351 -31.17 9.73 -16.20
CA PRO A 351 -30.41 9.00 -15.19
C PRO A 351 -29.94 7.63 -15.68
N ILE A 352 -28.66 7.29 -15.44
CA ILE A 352 -28.19 5.89 -15.52
C ILE A 352 -28.83 5.14 -14.34
N ARG A 353 -29.42 3.96 -14.58
CA ARG A 353 -29.98 3.11 -13.52
C ARG A 353 -28.97 2.00 -13.22
N TRP A 354 -28.40 1.98 -12.02
CA TRP A 354 -27.59 0.84 -11.55
C TRP A 354 -28.28 0.13 -10.38
N ARG A 355 -27.88 -1.13 -10.14
CA ARG A 355 -28.27 -1.90 -8.96
C ARG A 355 -27.13 -1.82 -7.96
N ALA A 356 -27.46 -1.47 -6.72
CA ALA A 356 -26.54 -1.55 -5.58
C ALA A 356 -26.40 -3.00 -5.11
#